data_AF-A0A1H2E5E8-F1
#
_entry.id   AF-A0A1H2E5E8-F1
#
_cell.length_a   1.000
_cell.length_b   1.000
_cell.length_c   1.000
_cell.angle_alpha   90.00
_cell.angle_beta   90.00
_cell.angle_gamma   90.00
#
_symmetry.space_group_name_H-M   'P 1'
#
loop_
_entity.id
_entity.type
_entity.pdbx_description
1 polymer ?
#
loop_
_entity_poly.entity_id
_entity_poly.type
_entity_poly.pdbx_seq_one_letter_code
_entity_poly.pdbx_strand_id
1 'polypeptide(L)'
;MDIPAGIELWESDATDIRPLLEGVKDDLRELSEMSATPFPALLPGSQNQSATGSAAMKEALILKARDRLDVVDTGLSAIISKALRIEGFETEETISLSWEPPDHVSLSEKYDAAVKAKGAGESWKSIARNILGYSPEQIEQDALDLADEQLMSFVDNANARV
;
A
#
# COMPACT_ATOMS: atom_id res chain seq x y z
N MET A 1 14.90 63.87 20.53
CA MET A 1 14.06 64.60 19.55
C MET A 1 12.71 64.71 20.21
N ASP A 2 12.42 65.87 20.80
CA ASP A 2 11.15 66.09 21.49
C ASP A 2 10.02 66.11 20.47
N ILE A 3 8.99 65.32 20.73
CA ILE A 3 7.81 65.26 19.87
C ILE A 3 7.01 66.55 20.11
N PRO A 4 6.61 67.30 19.06
CA PRO A 4 5.81 68.51 19.20
C PRO A 4 4.52 68.28 20.00
N ALA A 5 4.16 69.25 20.85
CA ALA A 5 2.95 69.18 21.67
C ALA A 5 1.69 69.02 20.79
N GLY A 6 0.92 67.97 21.04
CA GLY A 6 -0.29 67.61 20.31
C GLY A 6 -0.16 66.40 19.37
N ILE A 7 1.01 65.76 19.30
CA ILE A 7 1.20 64.52 18.53
C ILE A 7 1.22 63.33 19.49
N GLU A 8 0.15 62.53 19.46
CA GLU A 8 0.10 61.22 20.11
C GLU A 8 0.78 60.19 19.20
N LEU A 9 1.86 59.56 19.68
CA LEU A 9 2.46 58.42 19.01
C LEU A 9 1.57 57.21 19.29
N TRP A 10 0.83 56.75 18.28
CA TRP A 10 0.08 55.50 18.39
C TRP A 10 1.06 54.33 18.49
N GLU A 11 1.15 53.74 19.69
CA GLU A 11 1.80 52.45 19.89
C GLU A 11 0.75 51.37 19.60
N SER A 12 0.81 50.77 18.41
CA SER A 12 -0.12 49.69 18.05
C SER A 12 0.24 48.42 18.83
N ASP A 13 -0.68 47.95 19.65
CA ASP A 13 -0.58 46.64 20.31
C ASP A 13 -0.39 45.52 19.28
N ALA A 14 0.39 44.50 19.64
CA ALA A 14 0.56 43.31 18.82
C ALA A 14 -0.80 42.64 18.59
N THR A 15 -1.23 42.55 17.33
CA THR A 15 -2.49 41.89 16.97
C THR A 15 -2.37 40.38 17.16
N ASP A 16 -3.31 39.78 17.89
CA ASP A 16 -3.35 38.34 18.09
C ASP A 16 -3.83 37.62 16.82
N ILE A 17 -2.92 36.91 16.15
CA ILE A 17 -3.20 36.14 14.93
C ILE A 17 -3.60 34.68 15.20
N ARG A 18 -3.65 34.24 16.47
CA ARG A 18 -4.01 32.85 16.81
C ARG A 18 -5.36 32.41 16.22
N PRO A 19 -6.42 33.24 16.18
CA PRO A 19 -7.69 32.84 15.55
C PRO A 19 -7.56 32.50 14.06
N LEU A 20 -6.70 33.21 13.33
CA LEU A 20 -6.44 32.93 11.92
C LEU A 20 -5.66 31.62 11.75
N LEU A 21 -4.69 31.36 12.64
CA LEU A 21 -3.92 30.12 12.61
C LEU A 21 -4.79 28.89 12.92
N GLU A 22 -5.74 29.01 13.83
CA GLU A 22 -6.70 27.94 14.10
C GLU A 22 -7.63 27.70 12.90
N GLY A 23 -8.13 28.76 12.24
CA GLY A 23 -8.91 28.62 11.01
C GLY A 23 -8.16 27.86 9.90
N VAL A 24 -6.89 28.19 9.66
CA VAL A 24 -6.06 27.48 8.66
C VAL A 24 -5.85 26.00 9.01
N LYS A 25 -5.75 25.66 10.30
CA LYS A 25 -5.64 24.25 10.73
C LYS A 25 -6.93 23.48 10.47
N ASP A 26 -8.08 24.13 10.65
CA ASP A 26 -9.38 23.53 10.38
C ASP A 26 -9.57 23.29 8.87
N ASP A 27 -9.23 24.27 8.03
CA ASP A 27 -9.26 24.11 6.57
C ASP A 27 -8.34 22.97 6.10
N LEU A 28 -7.14 22.85 6.68
CA LEU A 28 -6.21 21.78 6.35
C LEU A 28 -6.73 20.41 6.80
N ARG A 29 -7.49 20.35 7.89
CA ARG A 29 -8.15 19.11 8.34
C ARG A 29 -9.22 18.69 7.35
N GLU A 30 -10.09 19.62 6.94
CA GLU A 30 -11.12 19.37 5.92
C GLU A 30 -10.50 18.93 4.59
N LEU A 31 -9.45 19.62 4.14
CA LEU A 31 -8.73 19.25 2.92
C LEU A 31 -8.17 17.82 3.00
N SER A 32 -7.58 17.46 4.15
CA SER A 32 -7.02 16.13 4.38
C SER A 32 -8.07 15.04 4.26
N GLU A 33 -9.25 15.27 4.85
CA GLU A 33 -10.39 14.36 4.78
C GLU A 33 -10.88 14.20 3.34
N MET A 34 -11.04 15.31 2.62
CA MET A 34 -11.51 15.29 1.23
C MET A 34 -10.50 14.68 0.25
N SER A 35 -9.21 14.89 0.47
CA SER A 35 -8.17 14.37 -0.42
C SER A 35 -7.75 12.94 -0.08
N ALA A 36 -8.27 12.36 1.01
CA ALA A 36 -7.78 11.12 1.60
C ALA A 36 -6.26 11.16 1.84
N THR A 37 -5.72 12.33 2.19
CA THR A 37 -4.31 12.50 2.55
C THR A 37 -4.22 12.52 4.08
N PRO A 38 -3.51 11.59 4.72
CA PRO A 38 -3.42 11.55 6.17
C PRO A 38 -2.91 12.87 6.75
N PHE A 39 -3.73 13.53 7.58
CA PHE A 39 -3.38 14.76 8.29
C PHE A 39 -2.02 14.72 9.04
N PRO A 40 -1.59 13.61 9.68
CA PRO A 40 -0.25 13.56 10.27
C PRO A 40 0.90 13.73 9.26
N ALA A 41 0.69 13.46 7.97
CA ALA A 41 1.67 13.76 6.93
C ALA A 41 1.75 15.27 6.60
N LEU A 42 0.69 16.02 6.89
CA LEU A 42 0.55 17.45 6.60
C LEU A 42 0.93 18.33 7.81
N LEU A 43 0.68 17.87 9.04
CA LEU A 43 1.01 18.54 10.29
C LEU A 43 1.55 17.53 11.32
N PRO A 44 2.85 17.21 11.28
CA PRO A 44 3.47 16.36 12.29
C PRO A 44 3.47 17.07 13.65
N GLY A 45 2.80 16.48 14.65
CA GLY A 45 2.77 17.00 16.03
C GLY A 45 1.40 17.47 16.54
N SER A 46 0.31 17.33 15.78
CA SER A 46 -1.03 17.61 16.31
C SER A 46 -1.41 16.57 17.37
N GLN A 47 -1.37 16.95 18.66
CA GLN A 47 -1.57 16.06 19.81
C GLN A 47 -2.98 15.42 19.93
N ASN A 48 -3.93 15.77 19.05
CA ASN A 48 -5.34 15.38 19.18
C ASN A 48 -5.83 14.37 18.13
N GLN A 49 -4.96 13.48 17.64
CA GLN A 49 -5.35 12.43 16.71
C GLN A 49 -5.86 11.21 17.49
N SER A 50 -7.16 10.96 17.43
CA SER A 50 -7.72 9.70 17.93
C SER A 50 -7.19 8.54 17.08
N ALA A 51 -6.84 7.42 17.72
CA ALA A 51 -6.34 6.23 17.01
C ALA A 51 -7.30 5.76 15.89
N THR A 52 -8.61 5.91 16.11
CA THR A 52 -9.67 5.60 15.14
C THR A 52 -9.64 6.54 13.93
N GLY A 53 -9.45 7.85 14.14
CA GLY A 53 -9.34 8.82 13.04
C GLY A 53 -8.12 8.55 12.16
N SER A 54 -6.98 8.21 12.77
CA SER A 54 -5.77 7.85 12.02
C SER A 54 -5.93 6.55 11.23
N ALA A 55 -6.66 5.55 11.75
CA ALA A 55 -6.95 4.32 11.04
C ALA A 55 -7.88 4.55 9.83
N ALA A 56 -8.95 5.34 10.00
CA ALA A 56 -9.87 5.68 8.92
C ALA A 56 -9.18 6.43 7.77
N MET A 57 -8.26 7.35 8.10
CA MET A 57 -7.50 8.11 7.10
C MET A 57 -6.49 7.23 6.35
N LYS A 58 -5.89 6.23 7.01
CA LYS A 58 -5.05 5.23 6.34
C LYS A 58 -5.87 4.38 5.38
N GLU A 59 -7.05 3.92 5.80
CA GLU A 59 -7.94 3.14 4.93
C GLU A 59 -8.36 3.95 3.70
N ALA A 60 -8.73 5.22 3.87
CA ALA A 60 -9.07 6.11 2.77
C ALA A 60 -7.89 6.27 1.78
N LEU A 61 -6.65 6.39 2.28
CA LEU A 61 -5.45 6.44 1.44
C LEU A 61 -5.22 5.12 0.68
N ILE A 62 -5.40 3.97 1.34
CA ILE A 62 -5.26 2.65 0.72
C ILE A 62 -6.30 2.48 -0.39
N LEU A 63 -7.56 2.84 -0.15
CA LEU A 63 -8.61 2.81 -1.16
C LEU A 63 -8.30 3.72 -2.35
N LYS A 64 -7.79 4.93 -2.09
CA LYS A 64 -7.32 5.83 -3.15
C LYS A 64 -6.17 5.22 -3.94
N ALA A 65 -5.21 4.56 -3.29
CA ALA A 65 -4.11 3.89 -3.96
C ALA A 65 -4.60 2.73 -4.85
N ARG A 66 -5.57 1.94 -4.38
CA ARG A 66 -6.23 0.89 -5.17
C ARG A 66 -6.90 1.44 -6.43
N ASP A 67 -7.69 2.51 -6.29
CA ASP A 67 -8.32 3.19 -7.44
C ASP A 67 -7.28 3.65 -8.48
N ARG A 68 -6.13 4.18 -8.02
CA ARG A 68 -5.05 4.57 -8.92
C ARG A 68 -4.36 3.39 -9.59
N LEU A 69 -4.17 2.29 -8.87
CA LEU A 69 -3.62 1.06 -9.44
C LEU A 69 -4.55 0.51 -10.52
N ASP A 70 -5.86 0.47 -10.32
CA ASP A 70 -6.82 -0.05 -11.32
C ASP A 70 -6.78 0.75 -12.64
N VAL A 71 -6.66 2.09 -12.54
CA VAL A 71 -6.50 2.96 -13.70
C VAL A 71 -5.17 2.70 -14.42
N VAL A 72 -4.08 2.57 -13.67
CA VAL A 72 -2.74 2.31 -14.22
C VAL A 72 -2.67 0.91 -14.83
N ASP A 73 -3.29 -0.09 -14.20
CA ASP A 73 -3.31 -1.48 -14.61
C ASP A 73 -3.88 -1.63 -16.02
N THR A 74 -5.02 -0.99 -16.27
CA THR A 74 -5.67 -0.99 -17.58
C THR A 74 -4.77 -0.37 -18.65
N GLY A 75 -4.17 0.80 -18.35
CA GLY A 75 -3.31 1.50 -19.28
C GLY A 75 -2.02 0.74 -19.59
N LEU A 76 -1.38 0.21 -18.56
CA LEU A 76 -0.10 -0.50 -18.67
C LEU A 76 -0.29 -1.86 -19.36
N SER A 77 -1.37 -2.59 -19.07
CA SER A 77 -1.72 -3.85 -19.75
C SER A 77 -1.90 -3.63 -21.25
N ALA A 78 -2.56 -2.55 -21.65
CA ALA A 78 -2.72 -2.19 -23.06
C ALA A 78 -1.39 -1.83 -23.75
N ILE A 79 -0.50 -1.11 -23.06
CA ILE A 79 0.83 -0.76 -23.56
C ILE A 79 1.67 -2.03 -23.76
N ILE A 80 1.72 -2.91 -22.76
CA ILE A 80 2.49 -4.16 -22.84
C ILE A 80 1.94 -5.07 -23.94
N SER A 81 0.62 -5.21 -24.05
CA SER A 81 0.01 -6.00 -25.13
C SER A 81 0.39 -5.47 -26.52
N LYS A 82 0.41 -4.16 -26.71
CA LYS A 82 0.88 -3.56 -27.97
C LYS A 82 2.37 -3.77 -28.19
N ALA A 83 3.19 -3.63 -27.14
CA ALA A 83 4.64 -3.85 -27.23
C ALA A 83 4.97 -5.29 -27.65
N LEU A 84 4.31 -6.28 -27.05
CA LEU A 84 4.48 -7.70 -27.41
C LEU A 84 4.11 -7.97 -28.88
N ARG A 85 3.02 -7.36 -29.37
CA ARG A 85 2.64 -7.48 -30.79
C ARG A 85 3.69 -6.88 -31.73
N ILE A 86 4.33 -5.77 -31.35
CA ILE A 86 5.41 -5.16 -32.15
C ILE A 86 6.62 -6.10 -32.23
N GLU A 87 6.95 -6.79 -31.13
CA GLU A 87 8.03 -7.78 -31.07
C GLU A 87 7.67 -9.12 -31.76
N GLY A 88 6.48 -9.24 -32.35
CA GLY A 88 6.03 -10.43 -33.08
C GLY A 88 5.44 -11.53 -32.19
N PHE A 89 5.17 -11.24 -30.92
CA PHE A 89 4.41 -12.14 -30.05
C PHE A 89 2.91 -11.89 -30.23
N GLU A 90 2.21 -12.83 -30.86
CA GLU A 90 0.75 -12.86 -30.92
C GLU A 90 0.22 -13.42 -29.59
N THR A 91 -0.34 -12.55 -28.75
CA THR A 91 -1.02 -12.97 -27.51
C THR A 91 -2.53 -12.94 -27.73
N GLU A 92 -3.17 -14.10 -27.79
CA GLU A 92 -4.64 -14.21 -27.78
C GLU A 92 -5.23 -13.94 -26.37
N GLU A 93 -4.40 -14.05 -25.33
CA GLU A 93 -4.79 -13.86 -23.93
C GLU A 93 -4.70 -12.41 -23.46
N THR A 94 -5.54 -12.06 -22.48
CA THR A 94 -5.48 -10.78 -21.78
C THR A 94 -4.31 -10.79 -20.80
N ILE A 95 -3.38 -9.87 -20.99
CA ILE A 95 -2.26 -9.69 -20.06
C ILE A 95 -2.80 -9.12 -18.76
N SER A 96 -2.52 -9.80 -17.65
CA SER A 96 -2.79 -9.32 -16.30
C SER A 96 -1.48 -8.91 -15.62
N LEU A 97 -1.47 -7.78 -14.93
CA LEU A 97 -0.32 -7.35 -14.14
C LEU A 97 -0.53 -7.70 -12.67
N SER A 98 0.53 -8.16 -12.02
CA SER A 98 0.53 -8.41 -10.58
C SER A 98 1.13 -7.20 -9.88
N TRP A 99 0.37 -6.60 -8.96
CA TRP A 99 0.81 -5.47 -8.14
C TRP A 99 1.00 -5.91 -6.70
N GLU A 100 1.99 -5.35 -6.00
CA GLU A 100 2.05 -5.49 -4.55
C GLU A 100 0.85 -4.75 -3.93
N PRO A 101 0.17 -5.33 -2.93
CA PRO A 101 -0.90 -4.64 -2.23
C PRO A 101 -0.43 -3.30 -1.66
N PRO A 102 -1.22 -2.21 -1.79
CA PRO A 102 -0.86 -0.92 -1.24
C PRO A 102 -0.92 -0.87 0.30
N ASP A 103 -1.50 -1.89 0.92
CA ASP A 103 -1.50 -2.06 2.37
C ASP A 103 -0.22 -2.79 2.83
N HIS A 104 0.32 -2.36 3.95
CA HIS A 104 1.54 -2.92 4.50
C HIS A 104 1.21 -4.15 5.36
N VAL A 105 1.17 -5.31 4.72
CA VAL A 105 0.97 -6.60 5.42
C VAL A 105 2.33 -7.18 5.79
N SER A 106 2.55 -7.45 7.07
CA SER A 106 3.80 -8.05 7.53
C SER A 106 3.95 -9.49 7.03
N LEU A 107 5.20 -9.95 6.93
CA LEU A 107 5.48 -11.33 6.53
C LEU A 107 4.84 -12.36 7.48
N SER A 108 4.78 -12.05 8.79
CA SER A 108 4.10 -12.91 9.77
C SER A 108 2.60 -13.05 9.48
N GLU A 109 1.93 -11.94 9.17
CA GLU A 109 0.50 -11.95 8.84
C GLU A 109 0.24 -12.71 7.53
N LYS A 110 1.12 -12.57 6.53
CA LYS A 110 1.05 -13.34 5.28
C LYS A 110 1.16 -14.85 5.56
N TYR A 111 2.09 -15.29 6.40
CA TYR A 111 2.22 -16.71 6.76
C TYR A 111 1.06 -17.23 7.61
N ASP A 112 0.56 -16.45 8.57
CA ASP A 112 -0.61 -16.83 9.36
C ASP A 112 -1.87 -16.97 8.48
N ALA A 113 -2.03 -16.08 7.49
CA ALA A 113 -3.08 -16.17 6.49
C ALA A 113 -2.90 -17.42 5.60
N ALA A 114 -1.68 -17.73 5.19
CA ALA A 114 -1.37 -18.91 4.38
C ALA A 114 -1.72 -20.23 5.11
N VAL A 115 -1.45 -20.31 6.42
CA VAL A 115 -1.83 -21.48 7.24
C VAL A 115 -3.35 -21.65 7.29
N LYS A 116 -4.10 -20.56 7.46
CA LYS A 116 -5.57 -20.58 7.48
C LYS A 116 -6.14 -20.97 6.11
N ALA A 117 -5.59 -20.42 5.03
CA ALA A 117 -5.99 -20.73 3.67
C ALA A 117 -5.75 -22.21 3.32
N LYS A 118 -4.61 -22.77 3.73
CA LYS A 118 -4.34 -24.22 3.61
C LYS A 118 -5.35 -25.04 4.41
N GLY A 119 -5.72 -24.59 5.61
CA GLY A 119 -6.76 -25.21 6.43
C GLY A 119 -8.16 -25.16 5.79
N ALA A 120 -8.45 -24.13 5.00
CA ALA A 120 -9.69 -23.99 4.23
C ALA A 120 -9.72 -24.84 2.95
N GLY A 121 -8.61 -25.51 2.60
CA GLY A 121 -8.51 -26.37 1.42
C GLY A 121 -8.04 -25.65 0.15
N GLU A 122 -7.47 -24.47 0.27
CA GLU A 122 -6.91 -23.75 -0.87
C GLU A 122 -5.60 -24.41 -1.35
N SER A 123 -5.38 -24.44 -2.68
CA SER A 123 -4.18 -25.04 -3.26
C SER A 123 -2.92 -24.21 -2.93
N TRP A 124 -1.77 -24.88 -2.82
CA TRP A 124 -0.49 -24.20 -2.56
C TRP A 124 -0.19 -23.10 -3.58
N LYS A 125 -0.41 -23.36 -4.88
CA LYS A 125 -0.18 -22.37 -5.94
C LYS A 125 -1.04 -21.11 -5.77
N SER A 126 -2.27 -21.27 -5.30
CA SER A 126 -3.17 -20.15 -5.03
C SER A 126 -2.73 -19.36 -3.79
N ILE A 127 -2.33 -20.05 -2.73
CA ILE A 127 -1.78 -19.43 -1.51
C ILE A 127 -0.50 -18.65 -1.82
N ALA A 128 0.45 -19.28 -2.53
CA ALA A 128 1.72 -18.68 -2.88
C ALA A 128 1.54 -17.43 -3.74
N ARG A 129 0.61 -17.44 -4.68
CA ARG A 129 0.29 -16.29 -5.54
C ARG A 129 -0.47 -15.19 -4.79
N ASN A 130 -1.61 -15.53 -4.20
CA ASN A 130 -2.58 -14.54 -3.73
C ASN A 130 -2.25 -13.99 -2.33
N ILE A 131 -1.53 -14.77 -1.51
CA ILE A 131 -1.23 -14.40 -0.11
C ILE A 131 0.25 -14.06 0.04
N LEU A 132 1.13 -14.94 -0.45
CA LEU A 132 2.58 -14.75 -0.28
C LEU A 132 3.20 -13.82 -1.33
N GLY A 133 2.52 -13.62 -2.48
CA GLY A 133 3.00 -12.76 -3.56
C GLY A 133 4.19 -13.33 -4.32
N TYR A 134 4.34 -14.64 -4.36
CA TYR A 134 5.44 -15.29 -5.10
C TYR A 134 5.28 -15.09 -6.61
N SER A 135 6.41 -14.89 -7.29
CA SER A 135 6.41 -14.83 -8.75
C SER A 135 6.05 -16.19 -9.37
N PRO A 136 5.56 -16.23 -10.63
CA PRO A 136 5.27 -17.48 -11.32
C PRO A 136 6.46 -18.44 -11.35
N GLU A 137 7.66 -17.92 -11.57
CA GLU A 137 8.92 -18.68 -11.62
C GLU A 137 9.26 -19.25 -10.25
N GLN A 138 9.07 -18.47 -9.18
CA GLN A 138 9.27 -18.94 -7.81
C GLN A 138 8.32 -20.08 -7.48
N ILE A 139 7.05 -19.99 -7.87
CA ILE A 139 6.06 -21.05 -7.63
C ILE A 139 6.42 -22.33 -8.40
N GLU A 140 6.95 -22.19 -9.62
CA GLU A 140 7.40 -23.33 -10.42
C GLU A 140 8.63 -23.99 -9.80
N GLN A 141 9.61 -23.20 -9.38
CA GLN A 141 10.80 -23.69 -8.69
C GLN A 141 10.44 -24.41 -7.38
N ASP A 142 9.57 -23.82 -6.57
CA ASP A 142 9.11 -24.40 -5.29
C ASP A 142 8.37 -25.73 -5.51
N ALA A 143 7.66 -25.88 -6.64
CA ALA A 143 7.03 -27.14 -7.03
C ALA A 143 8.04 -28.21 -7.48
N LEU A 144 9.13 -27.81 -8.14
CA LEU A 144 10.23 -28.71 -8.51
C LEU A 144 10.99 -29.17 -7.27
N ASP A 145 11.34 -28.26 -6.37
CA ASP A 145 12.04 -28.57 -5.12
C ASP A 145 11.22 -29.56 -4.28
N LEU A 146 9.90 -29.36 -4.19
CA LEU A 146 9.00 -30.26 -3.47
C LEU A 146 8.88 -31.64 -4.15
N ALA A 147 8.96 -31.72 -5.48
CA ALA A 147 8.99 -32.99 -6.20
C ALA A 147 10.31 -33.74 -5.97
N ASP A 148 11.43 -33.03 -5.95
CA ASP A 148 12.76 -33.60 -5.66
C ASP A 148 12.85 -34.10 -4.23
N GLU A 149 12.32 -33.36 -3.25
CA GLU A 149 12.22 -33.80 -1.86
C GLU A 149 11.37 -35.08 -1.73
N GLN A 150 10.23 -35.14 -2.43
CA GLN A 150 9.40 -36.34 -2.44
C GLN A 150 10.16 -37.53 -3.03
N LEU A 151 10.82 -37.34 -4.17
CA LEU A 151 11.62 -38.39 -4.82
C LEU A 151 12.73 -38.91 -3.88
N MET A 152 13.49 -38.01 -3.25
CA MET A 152 14.53 -38.38 -2.28
C MET A 152 13.95 -39.15 -1.10
N SER A 153 12.81 -38.71 -0.56
CA SER A 153 12.12 -39.42 0.52
C SER A 153 11.65 -40.83 0.13
N PHE A 154 11.26 -41.04 -1.14
CA PHE A 154 10.90 -42.37 -1.65
C PHE A 154 12.13 -43.28 -1.77
N VAL A 155 13.25 -42.75 -2.26
CA VAL A 155 14.52 -43.48 -2.41
C VAL A 155 15.07 -43.89 -1.04
N ASP A 156 15.05 -42.98 -0.06
CA ASP A 156 15.50 -43.27 1.31
C ASP A 156 14.64 -44.34 1.99
N ASN A 157 13.32 -44.27 1.83
CA ASN A 157 12.41 -45.30 2.35
C ASN A 157 12.56 -46.66 1.66
N ALA A 158 12.95 -46.68 0.38
CA ALA A 158 13.24 -47.92 -0.34
C ALA A 158 14.55 -48.57 0.16
N ASN A 159 15.58 -47.76 0.40
CA ASN A 159 16.86 -48.23 0.93
C ASN A 159 16.78 -48.69 2.40
N ALA A 160 15.88 -48.12 3.22
CA ALA A 160 15.69 -48.54 4.61
C ALA A 160 14.92 -49.86 4.79
N ARG A 161 14.37 -50.44 3.71
CA ARG A 161 13.61 -51.70 3.71
C ARG A 161 14.38 -52.91 3.17
N VAL A 162 15.67 -52.74 2.85
CA VAL A 162 16.61 -53.80 2.43
C VAL A 162 17.61 -54.03 3.55
#